data_AF-A0A2N1TWW2-F1
#
_entry.id   AF-A0A2N1TWW2-F1
#
_cell.length_a   1.000
_cell.length_b   1.000
_cell.length_c   1.000
_cell.angle_alpha   90.00
_cell.angle_beta   90.00
_cell.angle_gamma   90.00
#
_symmetry.space_group_name_H-M   'P 1'
#
loop_
_entity.id
_entity.type
_entity.pdbx_description
1 polymer ?
#
loop_
_entity_poly.entity_id
_entity_poly.type
_entity_poly.pdbx_seq_one_letter_code
_entity_poly.pdbx_strand_id
1 'polypeptide(L)'
;MNKKILFLMILACTLIFGCSSGGSSKPVSVVSGPTVTSIFPASGGPGTLVTISGSNFGLVQSTSIVSYAGVTVVPITWSDNQISLKVPDSAPNNGNFVVVVNGVYSNASMVFNLSNPSISSISPSPAAIGSEVTISGQYFGSFNTGCYVTFNSSTAAIKNWNNNSITCTVPDFSSSNSGAVSVVVWLDASRYSNSYSFNLAAPTINNVSPSIDNIGARVIITGQAFGQNQGTITVGGYTAQIVSWLDTRVEFRVPQVNSAGWKTLTLTAGGRQVNNSFTVAAPEITSPQSSFTDVGNGDVVSISGNHFGSSDDQVTKSLQLIDESNKYYTPIITSWSDTGITFTWPVPDKLWASQLVYINISVGGLTNQSYSVTAD
;
A
#
# COMPACT_ATOMS: atom_id res chain seq x y z
N MET A 1 21.90 -78.45 58.79
CA MET A 1 21.78 -78.12 57.34
C MET A 1 23.18 -77.72 56.86
N ASN A 2 24.09 -78.68 56.59
CA ASN A 2 24.39 -79.29 55.27
C ASN A 2 24.46 -78.28 54.12
N LYS A 3 25.53 -78.13 53.33
CA LYS A 3 26.93 -78.60 53.34
C LYS A 3 27.62 -77.83 52.16
N LYS A 4 28.73 -77.12 52.46
CA LYS A 4 30.06 -77.17 51.79
C LYS A 4 30.15 -77.06 50.23
N ILE A 5 30.81 -76.04 49.64
CA ILE A 5 32.28 -75.83 49.41
C ILE A 5 32.74 -76.18 47.96
N LEU A 6 33.25 -75.16 47.23
CA LEU A 6 34.58 -75.04 46.58
C LEU A 6 34.97 -75.83 45.29
N PHE A 7 35.57 -75.08 44.35
CA PHE A 7 36.64 -75.37 43.33
C PHE A 7 36.43 -76.47 42.26
N LEU A 8 36.57 -76.24 40.94
CA LEU A 8 37.73 -75.85 40.08
C LEU A 8 38.42 -77.08 39.41
N MET A 9 38.65 -76.96 38.10
CA MET A 9 39.70 -77.59 37.23
C MET A 9 39.45 -78.87 36.38
N ILE A 10 39.49 -78.65 35.05
CA ILE A 10 40.44 -79.22 34.04
C ILE A 10 40.18 -80.61 33.38
N LEU A 11 39.90 -80.53 32.06
CA LEU A 11 40.61 -81.15 30.91
C LEU A 11 40.59 -82.68 30.70
N ALA A 12 40.01 -83.12 29.57
CA ALA A 12 40.74 -83.68 28.40
C ALA A 12 39.82 -84.54 27.49
N CYS A 13 39.92 -84.29 26.17
CA CYS A 13 39.97 -85.22 25.01
C CYS A 13 39.13 -86.52 25.02
N THR A 14 38.47 -87.01 23.97
CA THR A 14 38.38 -86.74 22.51
C THR A 14 37.41 -87.80 21.92
N LEU A 15 37.00 -87.62 20.65
CA LEU A 15 36.48 -88.60 19.65
C LEU A 15 34.94 -88.65 19.39
N ILE A 16 34.50 -87.73 18.51
CA ILE A 16 33.98 -87.96 17.15
C ILE A 16 33.10 -89.21 16.92
N PHE A 17 31.83 -89.01 16.53
CA PHE A 17 31.30 -89.32 15.19
C PHE A 17 30.00 -88.55 14.95
N GLY A 18 29.93 -87.84 13.82
CA GLY A 18 28.88 -86.88 13.49
C GLY A 18 27.61 -87.48 12.88
N CYS A 19 26.57 -86.65 12.85
CA CYS A 19 25.53 -86.74 11.83
C CYS A 19 25.39 -85.37 11.16
N SER A 20 25.64 -85.38 9.86
CA SER A 20 25.39 -84.30 8.92
C SER A 20 23.89 -83.96 8.91
N SER A 21 23.57 -82.68 9.10
CA SER A 21 22.44 -82.06 8.43
C SER A 21 22.87 -80.66 8.01
N GLY A 22 23.21 -80.54 6.73
CA GLY A 22 23.58 -79.28 6.09
C GLY A 22 22.46 -78.24 6.23
N GLY A 23 22.59 -77.38 7.23
CA GLY A 23 21.97 -76.07 7.21
C GLY A 23 22.76 -75.21 6.23
N SER A 24 22.26 -75.09 5.00
CA SER A 24 22.70 -74.05 4.08
C SER A 24 22.36 -72.71 4.74
N SER A 25 23.29 -72.13 5.49
CA SER A 25 23.27 -70.70 5.72
C SER A 25 23.51 -70.08 4.36
N LYS A 26 22.44 -69.81 3.61
CA LYS A 26 22.50 -68.78 2.58
C LYS A 26 23.17 -67.60 3.28
N PRO A 27 24.32 -67.09 2.79
CA PRO A 27 24.85 -65.86 3.35
C PRO A 27 23.68 -64.89 3.35
N VAL A 28 23.39 -64.29 4.50
CA VAL A 28 22.49 -63.15 4.54
C VAL A 28 23.14 -62.14 3.61
N SER A 29 22.64 -62.04 2.38
CA SER A 29 23.03 -60.98 1.48
C SER A 29 22.61 -59.72 2.18
N VAL A 30 23.57 -59.05 2.83
CA VAL A 30 23.40 -57.70 3.33
C VAL A 30 23.06 -56.91 2.08
N VAL A 31 21.76 -56.63 1.89
CA VAL A 31 21.30 -55.80 0.79
C VAL A 31 21.99 -54.47 0.99
N SER A 32 22.97 -54.18 0.15
CA SER A 32 23.59 -52.86 0.11
C SER A 32 22.47 -51.87 -0.16
N GLY A 33 22.23 -50.97 0.79
CA GLY A 33 21.21 -49.94 0.63
C GLY A 33 21.48 -49.07 -0.60
N PRO A 34 20.49 -48.29 -1.03
CA PRO A 34 20.72 -47.25 -2.03
C PRO A 34 21.86 -46.34 -1.58
N THR A 35 22.74 -45.93 -2.48
CA THR A 35 23.81 -44.97 -2.16
C THR A 35 23.68 -43.75 -3.05
N VAL A 36 23.61 -42.57 -2.46
CA VAL A 36 23.66 -41.28 -3.14
C VAL A 36 25.11 -40.80 -3.20
N THR A 37 25.63 -40.62 -4.41
CA THR A 37 27.02 -40.21 -4.68
C THR A 37 27.18 -38.77 -5.09
N SER A 38 26.13 -38.13 -5.64
CA SER A 38 26.14 -36.69 -5.93
C SER A 38 24.73 -36.13 -6.09
N ILE A 39 24.60 -34.82 -5.84
CA ILE A 39 23.39 -34.04 -6.09
C ILE A 39 23.81 -32.83 -6.93
N PHE A 40 23.17 -32.65 -8.09
CA PHE A 40 23.45 -31.54 -8.99
C PHE A 40 22.17 -30.88 -9.49
N PRO A 41 22.02 -29.54 -9.36
CA PRO A 41 22.89 -28.65 -8.59
C PRO A 41 22.82 -28.97 -7.09
N ALA A 42 23.85 -28.58 -6.32
CA ALA A 42 23.88 -28.75 -4.85
C ALA A 42 23.12 -27.64 -4.09
N SER A 43 22.53 -26.69 -4.82
CA SER A 43 21.72 -25.61 -4.30
C SER A 43 20.65 -25.17 -5.30
N GLY A 44 19.61 -24.53 -4.79
CA GLY A 44 18.49 -24.01 -5.57
C GLY A 44 17.26 -23.78 -4.69
N GLY A 45 16.24 -23.12 -5.22
CA GLY A 45 14.97 -22.91 -4.52
C GLY A 45 13.87 -23.82 -5.07
N PRO A 46 12.61 -23.59 -4.67
CA PRO A 46 11.43 -24.21 -5.29
C PRO A 46 11.51 -24.29 -6.82
N GLY A 47 11.16 -25.47 -7.36
CA GLY A 47 11.12 -25.72 -8.79
C GLY A 47 12.47 -26.03 -9.45
N THR A 48 13.61 -25.88 -8.75
CA THR A 48 14.93 -26.28 -9.29
C THR A 48 14.92 -27.76 -9.66
N LEU A 49 15.28 -28.08 -10.91
CA LEU A 49 15.47 -29.46 -11.36
C LEU A 49 16.79 -29.99 -10.78
N VAL A 50 16.69 -31.02 -9.95
CA VAL A 50 17.80 -31.68 -9.27
C VAL A 50 17.96 -33.09 -9.80
N THR A 51 19.21 -33.44 -10.08
CA THR A 51 19.64 -34.80 -10.43
C THR A 51 20.41 -35.41 -9.26
N ILE A 52 19.89 -36.51 -8.74
CA ILE A 52 20.52 -37.33 -7.71
C ILE A 52 21.18 -38.50 -8.43
N SER A 53 22.51 -38.63 -8.31
CA SER A 53 23.25 -39.77 -8.86
C SER A 53 23.68 -40.73 -7.76
N GLY A 54 23.77 -42.02 -8.09
CA GLY A 54 24.08 -43.04 -7.11
C GLY A 54 24.06 -44.47 -7.64
N SER A 55 23.75 -45.41 -6.74
CA SER A 55 23.65 -46.84 -7.03
C SER A 55 22.57 -47.52 -6.19
N ASN A 56 22.11 -48.67 -6.68
CA ASN A 56 21.07 -49.50 -6.04
C ASN A 56 19.73 -48.76 -5.85
N PHE A 57 19.38 -47.83 -6.75
CA PHE A 57 18.06 -47.20 -6.74
C PHE A 57 16.99 -48.11 -7.36
N GLY A 58 17.39 -49.13 -8.12
CA GLY A 58 16.51 -50.00 -8.89
C GLY A 58 16.13 -49.39 -10.24
N LEU A 59 15.86 -50.25 -11.22
CA LEU A 59 15.56 -49.84 -12.61
C LEU A 59 14.26 -49.03 -12.75
N VAL A 60 13.33 -49.18 -11.80
CA VAL A 60 12.04 -48.47 -11.75
C VAL A 60 11.74 -48.06 -10.32
N GLN A 61 10.99 -46.98 -10.13
CA GLN A 61 10.66 -46.44 -8.81
C GLN A 61 9.91 -47.46 -7.92
N SER A 62 8.84 -48.08 -8.44
CA SER A 62 7.95 -48.96 -7.66
C SER A 62 7.50 -48.29 -6.35
N THR A 63 7.64 -48.95 -5.19
CA THR A 63 7.32 -48.42 -3.86
C THR A 63 8.43 -47.55 -3.25
N SER A 64 9.52 -47.29 -3.99
CA SER A 64 10.63 -46.48 -3.51
C SER A 64 10.22 -45.00 -3.45
N ILE A 65 10.75 -44.31 -2.44
CA ILE A 65 10.45 -42.91 -2.20
C ILE A 65 11.72 -42.07 -2.22
N VAL A 66 11.59 -40.82 -2.62
CA VAL A 66 12.59 -39.78 -2.34
C VAL A 66 11.96 -38.79 -1.38
N SER A 67 12.74 -38.34 -0.41
CA SER A 67 12.36 -37.25 0.47
C SER A 67 13.42 -36.16 0.49
N TYR A 68 12.97 -34.92 0.69
CA TYR A 68 13.80 -33.76 0.95
C TYR A 68 13.45 -33.22 2.34
N ALA A 69 14.42 -33.19 3.25
CA ALA A 69 14.21 -32.71 4.63
C ALA A 69 13.01 -33.40 5.32
N GLY A 70 12.78 -34.69 5.04
CA GLY A 70 11.66 -35.47 5.59
C GLY A 70 10.32 -35.32 4.84
N VAL A 71 10.24 -34.46 3.82
CA VAL A 71 9.05 -34.31 2.96
C VAL A 71 9.21 -35.18 1.72
N THR A 72 8.25 -36.07 1.44
CA THR A 72 8.25 -36.88 0.22
C THR A 72 8.15 -36.01 -1.03
N VAL A 73 8.99 -36.29 -2.02
CA VAL A 73 9.03 -35.59 -3.31
C VAL A 73 8.77 -36.58 -4.43
N VAL A 74 8.02 -36.16 -5.43
CA VAL A 74 7.70 -36.99 -6.60
C VAL A 74 8.84 -36.89 -7.63
N PRO A 75 9.49 -38.01 -7.98
CA PRO A 75 10.48 -38.04 -9.06
C PRO A 75 9.86 -37.78 -10.43
N ILE A 76 10.60 -37.12 -11.31
CA ILE A 76 10.30 -36.94 -12.73
C ILE A 76 10.83 -38.13 -13.53
N THR A 77 12.07 -38.53 -13.27
CA THR A 77 12.69 -39.73 -13.86
C THR A 77 13.33 -40.59 -12.79
N TRP A 78 13.40 -41.89 -13.07
CA TRP A 78 14.02 -42.88 -12.20
C TRP A 78 14.81 -43.88 -13.03
N SER A 79 15.98 -44.25 -12.51
CA SER A 79 16.83 -45.34 -13.01
C SER A 79 17.67 -45.86 -11.85
N ASP A 80 18.40 -46.96 -12.06
CA ASP A 80 19.21 -47.56 -11.01
C ASP A 80 20.32 -46.64 -10.46
N ASN A 81 20.74 -45.66 -11.26
CA ASN A 81 21.90 -44.82 -10.96
C ASN A 81 21.58 -43.32 -10.93
N GLN A 82 20.36 -42.94 -11.30
CA GLN A 82 19.98 -41.54 -11.43
C GLN A 82 18.48 -41.33 -11.20
N ILE A 83 18.16 -40.29 -10.43
CA ILE A 83 16.80 -39.81 -10.20
C ILE A 83 16.78 -38.31 -10.51
N SER A 84 15.81 -37.83 -11.28
CA SER A 84 15.57 -36.38 -11.43
C SER A 84 14.25 -35.99 -10.78
N LEU A 85 14.21 -34.82 -10.15
CA LEU A 85 13.03 -34.28 -9.48
C LEU A 85 13.10 -32.75 -9.42
N LYS A 86 12.01 -32.10 -9.03
CA LYS A 86 12.02 -30.68 -8.67
C LYS A 86 12.06 -30.51 -7.15
N VAL A 87 12.80 -29.52 -6.67
CA VAL A 87 12.70 -29.07 -5.27
C VAL A 87 11.24 -28.66 -5.01
N PRO A 88 10.58 -29.19 -3.97
CA PRO A 88 9.18 -28.91 -3.70
C PRO A 88 8.98 -27.48 -3.19
N ASP A 89 7.82 -26.87 -3.47
CA ASP A 89 7.45 -25.55 -2.94
C ASP A 89 7.42 -25.51 -1.39
N SER A 90 7.08 -26.65 -0.78
CA SER A 90 7.04 -26.86 0.67
C SER A 90 8.41 -27.18 1.29
N ALA A 91 9.52 -26.98 0.55
CA ALA A 91 10.88 -27.18 1.07
C ALA A 91 11.13 -26.30 2.32
N PRO A 92 11.26 -26.89 3.53
CA PRO A 92 11.19 -26.12 4.77
C PRO A 92 12.47 -25.33 5.07
N ASN A 93 13.64 -25.88 4.76
CA ASN A 93 14.96 -25.33 5.02
C ASN A 93 16.03 -26.15 4.28
N ASN A 94 17.31 -25.80 4.45
CA ASN A 94 18.43 -26.64 4.04
C ASN A 94 18.26 -28.06 4.56
N GLY A 95 18.47 -29.05 3.70
CA GLY A 95 18.23 -30.43 4.07
C GLY A 95 18.82 -31.42 3.09
N ASN A 96 18.70 -32.70 3.44
CA ASN A 96 19.25 -33.79 2.66
C ASN A 96 18.17 -34.38 1.75
N PHE A 97 18.59 -34.81 0.56
CA PHE A 97 17.83 -35.78 -0.19
C PHE A 97 18.11 -37.18 0.34
N VAL A 98 17.05 -37.96 0.54
CA VAL A 98 17.13 -39.34 1.02
C VAL A 98 16.31 -40.22 0.10
N VAL A 99 16.95 -41.26 -0.43
CA VAL A 99 16.30 -42.29 -1.26
C VAL A 99 16.03 -43.50 -0.37
N VAL A 100 14.80 -44.02 -0.41
CA VAL A 100 14.43 -45.23 0.33
C VAL A 100 13.97 -46.28 -0.66
N VAL A 101 14.68 -47.41 -0.69
CA VAL A 101 14.38 -48.55 -1.56
C VAL A 101 14.14 -49.76 -0.67
N ASN A 102 12.98 -50.43 -0.83
CA ASN A 102 12.59 -51.59 -0.02
C ASN A 102 12.71 -51.36 1.51
N GLY A 103 12.41 -50.14 1.97
CA GLY A 103 12.51 -49.77 3.38
C GLY A 103 13.93 -49.47 3.88
N VAL A 104 14.94 -49.51 3.01
CA VAL A 104 16.33 -49.19 3.37
C VAL A 104 16.67 -47.77 2.90
N TYR A 105 17.13 -46.94 3.83
CA TYR A 105 17.53 -45.56 3.59
C TYR A 105 18.91 -45.48 2.93
N SER A 106 19.11 -44.45 2.10
CA SER A 106 20.42 -44.10 1.57
C SER A 106 21.34 -43.47 2.62
N ASN A 107 22.62 -43.30 2.28
CA ASN A 107 23.54 -42.50 3.09
C ASN A 107 22.99 -41.08 3.30
N ALA A 108 23.06 -40.59 4.55
CA ALA A 108 22.50 -39.30 4.96
C ALA A 108 23.39 -38.09 4.64
N SER A 109 24.27 -38.18 3.64
CA SER A 109 25.49 -37.34 3.60
C SER A 109 25.49 -36.18 2.60
N MET A 110 24.39 -35.90 1.91
CA MET A 110 24.37 -34.85 0.88
C MET A 110 23.37 -33.75 1.17
N VAL A 111 23.91 -32.66 1.72
CA VAL A 111 23.18 -31.42 2.00
C VAL A 111 22.90 -30.70 0.68
N PHE A 112 21.65 -30.31 0.49
CA PHE A 112 21.23 -29.39 -0.56
C PHE A 112 20.85 -28.06 0.08
N ASN A 113 21.48 -26.98 -0.40
CA ASN A 113 21.28 -25.63 0.13
C ASN A 113 20.07 -24.98 -0.54
N LEU A 114 19.02 -24.77 0.25
CA LEU A 114 17.80 -24.12 -0.20
C LEU A 114 18.08 -22.62 -0.39
N SER A 115 17.82 -22.13 -1.60
CA SER A 115 17.95 -20.70 -1.90
C SER A 115 16.67 -19.96 -1.56
N ASN A 116 16.81 -18.79 -0.95
CA ASN A 116 15.70 -17.87 -0.73
C ASN A 116 15.15 -17.34 -2.06
N PRO A 117 13.87 -16.92 -2.10
CA PRO A 117 13.33 -16.20 -3.25
C PRO A 117 14.15 -14.95 -3.56
N SER A 118 14.10 -14.51 -4.81
CA SER A 118 14.80 -13.30 -5.23
C SER A 118 13.95 -12.49 -6.20
N ILE A 119 13.89 -11.18 -5.97
CA ILE A 119 13.27 -10.22 -6.87
C ILE A 119 14.38 -9.65 -7.76
N SER A 120 14.21 -9.76 -9.07
CA SER A 120 15.11 -9.18 -10.07
C SER A 120 14.61 -7.86 -10.64
N SER A 121 13.29 -7.68 -10.77
CA SER A 121 12.68 -6.44 -11.23
C SER A 121 11.23 -6.28 -10.79
N ILE A 122 10.77 -5.03 -10.80
CA ILE A 122 9.35 -4.69 -10.63
C ILE A 122 8.98 -3.70 -11.73
N SER A 123 7.93 -4.00 -12.49
CA SER A 123 7.48 -3.18 -13.63
C SER A 123 5.95 -3.05 -13.67
N PRO A 124 5.39 -1.86 -13.94
CA PRO A 124 6.11 -0.58 -14.12
C PRO A 124 6.73 -0.05 -12.81
N SER A 125 7.81 0.70 -12.93
CA SER A 125 8.43 1.49 -11.85
C SER A 125 8.97 2.80 -12.45
N PRO A 126 8.52 4.00 -12.03
CA PRO A 126 7.58 4.22 -10.93
C PRO A 126 6.14 3.79 -11.27
N ALA A 127 5.34 3.47 -10.25
CA ALA A 127 3.89 3.27 -10.41
C ALA A 127 3.08 3.89 -9.26
N ALA A 128 1.83 4.22 -9.54
CA ALA A 128 0.91 4.83 -8.59
C ALA A 128 0.34 3.81 -7.59
N ILE A 129 -0.13 4.29 -6.44
CA ILE A 129 -1.02 3.50 -5.56
C ILE A 129 -2.21 2.99 -6.38
N GLY A 130 -2.63 1.75 -6.15
CA GLY A 130 -3.72 1.12 -6.89
C GLY A 130 -3.35 0.63 -8.29
N SER A 131 -2.16 0.93 -8.80
CA SER A 131 -1.69 0.39 -10.08
C SER A 131 -1.29 -1.07 -9.97
N GLU A 132 -1.48 -1.82 -11.05
CA GLU A 132 -0.97 -3.18 -11.16
C GLU A 132 0.53 -3.15 -11.50
N VAL A 133 1.31 -3.98 -10.80
CA VAL A 133 2.73 -4.18 -11.07
C VAL A 133 3.06 -5.66 -11.14
N THR A 134 4.08 -5.99 -11.92
CA THR A 134 4.65 -7.33 -12.05
C THR A 134 6.02 -7.37 -11.41
N ILE A 135 6.16 -8.21 -10.39
CA ILE A 135 7.40 -8.55 -9.71
C ILE A 135 7.98 -9.77 -10.42
N SER A 136 9.14 -9.62 -11.04
CA SER A 136 9.87 -10.73 -11.67
C SER A 136 10.99 -11.22 -10.77
N GLY A 137 11.26 -12.52 -10.82
CA GLY A 137 12.25 -13.12 -9.94
C GLY A 137 12.41 -14.61 -10.09
N GLN A 138 12.86 -15.24 -9.02
CA GLN A 138 13.07 -16.68 -8.93
C GLN A 138 12.66 -17.21 -7.58
N TYR A 139 12.28 -18.49 -7.57
CA TYR A 139 12.01 -19.29 -6.39
C TYR A 139 10.81 -18.82 -5.55
N PHE A 140 9.82 -18.19 -6.18
CA PHE A 140 8.58 -17.80 -5.51
C PHE A 140 7.65 -19.01 -5.25
N GLY A 141 7.94 -20.18 -5.80
CA GLY A 141 7.05 -21.35 -5.75
C GLY A 141 5.84 -21.20 -6.68
N SER A 142 5.09 -22.29 -6.84
CA SER A 142 3.96 -22.36 -7.78
C SER A 142 2.64 -21.93 -7.15
N PHE A 143 2.58 -21.85 -5.81
CA PHE A 143 1.38 -21.50 -5.04
C PHE A 143 1.73 -20.45 -3.98
N ASN A 144 0.75 -19.62 -3.64
CA ASN A 144 0.91 -18.52 -2.69
C ASN A 144 0.16 -18.74 -1.36
N THR A 145 -0.23 -19.97 -1.03
CA THR A 145 -0.92 -20.26 0.23
C THR A 145 -0.02 -19.88 1.41
N GLY A 146 -0.45 -18.90 2.22
CA GLY A 146 0.36 -18.37 3.34
C GLY A 146 1.50 -17.44 2.92
N CYS A 147 1.66 -17.18 1.61
CA CYS A 147 2.63 -16.24 1.07
C CYS A 147 2.00 -14.86 0.90
N TYR A 148 2.82 -13.81 0.94
CA TYR A 148 2.35 -12.44 0.74
C TYR A 148 3.48 -11.54 0.22
N VAL A 149 3.11 -10.41 -0.36
CA VAL A 149 4.06 -9.37 -0.80
C VAL A 149 3.81 -8.12 0.02
N THR A 150 4.88 -7.48 0.49
CA THR A 150 4.79 -6.20 1.18
C THR A 150 5.49 -5.10 0.41
N PHE A 151 4.92 -3.89 0.43
CA PHE A 151 5.56 -2.62 0.10
C PHE A 151 5.74 -1.89 1.43
N ASN A 152 6.98 -1.80 1.92
CA ASN A 152 7.30 -1.58 3.33
C ASN A 152 6.52 -2.58 4.21
N SER A 153 5.62 -2.08 5.06
CA SER A 153 4.74 -2.87 5.92
C SER A 153 3.35 -3.12 5.33
N SER A 154 3.03 -2.52 4.17
CA SER A 154 1.69 -2.60 3.57
C SER A 154 1.60 -3.83 2.66
N THR A 155 0.62 -4.70 2.90
CA THR A 155 0.45 -5.94 2.11
C THR A 155 -0.23 -5.65 0.79
N ALA A 156 0.34 -6.12 -0.31
CA ALA A 156 -0.22 -5.99 -1.65
C ALA A 156 -1.28 -7.05 -1.93
N ALA A 157 -2.32 -6.67 -2.68
CA ALA A 157 -3.31 -7.62 -3.19
C ALA A 157 -2.70 -8.40 -4.37
N ILE A 158 -2.52 -9.72 -4.18
CA ILE A 158 -1.98 -10.60 -5.23
C ILE A 158 -3.08 -10.96 -6.23
N LYS A 159 -2.78 -10.80 -7.52
CA LYS A 159 -3.66 -11.17 -8.64
C LYS A 159 -3.22 -12.48 -9.28
N ASN A 160 -1.92 -12.62 -9.56
CA ASN A 160 -1.34 -13.83 -10.14
C ASN A 160 -0.02 -14.17 -9.44
N TRP A 161 0.29 -15.45 -9.36
CA TRP A 161 1.52 -15.95 -8.76
C TRP A 161 2.05 -17.17 -9.53
N ASN A 162 3.35 -17.19 -9.77
CA ASN A 162 4.10 -18.37 -10.18
C ASN A 162 5.56 -18.24 -9.73
N ASN A 163 6.36 -19.27 -10.00
CA ASN A 163 7.72 -19.38 -9.49
C ASN A 163 8.67 -18.23 -9.88
N ASN A 164 8.34 -17.48 -10.94
CA ASN A 164 9.19 -16.45 -11.51
C ASN A 164 8.51 -15.08 -11.66
N SER A 165 7.22 -14.99 -11.35
CA SER A 165 6.45 -13.77 -11.56
C SER A 165 5.24 -13.69 -10.63
N ILE A 166 5.05 -12.50 -10.05
CA ILE A 166 3.89 -12.16 -9.22
C ILE A 166 3.30 -10.87 -9.78
N THR A 167 2.00 -10.88 -10.08
CA THR A 167 1.26 -9.66 -10.42
C THR A 167 0.43 -9.25 -9.21
N CYS A 168 0.57 -8.02 -8.76
CA CYS A 168 -0.14 -7.49 -7.60
C CYS A 168 -0.48 -6.01 -7.75
N THR A 169 -1.42 -5.53 -6.95
CA THR A 169 -1.76 -4.10 -6.88
C THR A 169 -0.86 -3.40 -5.86
N VAL A 170 -0.28 -2.24 -6.23
CA VAL A 170 0.45 -1.38 -5.29
C VAL A 170 -0.49 -0.97 -4.17
N PRO A 171 -0.22 -1.33 -2.91
CA PRO A 171 -1.14 -1.09 -1.82
C PRO A 171 -1.22 0.38 -1.45
N ASP A 172 -2.24 0.73 -0.69
CA ASP A 172 -2.28 2.00 0.00
C ASP A 172 -1.38 1.99 1.24
N PHE A 173 -0.96 3.16 1.71
CA PHE A 173 -0.03 3.32 2.81
C PHE A 173 -0.69 4.08 3.97
N SER A 174 -0.59 3.53 5.19
CA SER A 174 -1.09 4.19 6.40
C SER A 174 -0.12 5.23 6.99
N SER A 175 1.15 5.20 6.54
CA SER A 175 2.20 6.13 6.97
C SER A 175 2.70 6.98 5.80
N SER A 176 3.27 8.15 6.11
CA SER A 176 3.88 9.03 5.11
C SER A 176 5.12 8.37 4.49
N ASN A 177 4.94 7.73 3.33
CA ASN A 177 6.03 7.17 2.54
C ASN A 177 6.34 8.13 1.39
N SER A 178 7.34 9.00 1.58
CA SER A 178 7.85 9.84 0.51
C SER A 178 8.93 9.09 -0.27
N GLY A 179 8.71 8.85 -1.57
CA GLY A 179 9.74 8.32 -2.48
C GLY A 179 9.69 6.80 -2.66
N ALA A 180 10.82 6.13 -2.41
CA ALA A 180 10.99 4.70 -2.64
C ALA A 180 10.48 3.87 -1.45
N VAL A 181 9.87 2.72 -1.75
CA VAL A 181 9.44 1.71 -0.77
C VAL A 181 10.19 0.40 -0.99
N SER A 182 10.37 -0.36 0.09
CA SER A 182 11.00 -1.67 0.05
C SER A 182 9.98 -2.76 -0.26
N VAL A 183 10.18 -3.49 -1.34
CA VAL A 183 9.31 -4.62 -1.71
C VAL A 183 9.96 -5.93 -1.32
N VAL A 184 9.19 -6.78 -0.63
CA VAL A 184 9.63 -8.12 -0.21
C VAL A 184 8.54 -9.14 -0.52
N VAL A 185 8.94 -10.27 -1.09
CA VAL A 185 8.11 -11.47 -1.26
C VAL A 185 8.36 -12.39 -0.07
N TRP A 186 7.31 -12.75 0.66
CA TRP A 186 7.36 -13.62 1.82
C TRP A 186 6.71 -14.95 1.48
N LEU A 187 7.46 -16.05 1.60
CA LEU A 187 6.90 -17.41 1.54
C LEU A 187 6.48 -17.88 2.93
N ASP A 188 7.27 -17.51 3.95
CA ASP A 188 6.97 -17.64 5.38
C ASP A 188 7.89 -16.73 6.22
N ALA A 189 7.89 -16.92 7.55
CA ALA A 189 8.68 -16.12 8.50
C ALA A 189 10.20 -16.24 8.33
N SER A 190 10.69 -17.27 7.63
CA SER A 190 12.12 -17.59 7.46
C SER A 190 12.59 -17.58 6.00
N ARG A 191 11.66 -17.74 5.05
CA ARG A 191 11.91 -17.73 3.60
C ARG A 191 11.27 -16.51 2.96
N TYR A 192 12.08 -15.50 2.66
CA TYR A 192 11.65 -14.26 2.02
C TYR A 192 12.74 -13.70 1.11
N SER A 193 12.36 -12.80 0.21
CA SER A 193 13.25 -12.33 -0.83
C SER A 193 14.25 -11.29 -0.35
N ASN A 194 15.19 -10.91 -1.22
CA ASN A 194 15.85 -9.61 -1.05
C ASN A 194 14.82 -8.47 -1.00
N SER A 195 15.18 -7.39 -0.32
CA SER A 195 14.48 -6.12 -0.40
C SER A 195 14.76 -5.45 -1.74
N TYR A 196 13.72 -5.19 -2.52
CA TYR A 196 13.81 -4.47 -3.79
C TYR A 196 13.31 -3.04 -3.64
N SER A 197 14.07 -2.05 -4.10
CA SER A 197 13.65 -0.64 -4.05
C SER A 197 12.65 -0.34 -5.18
N PHE A 198 11.48 0.18 -4.82
CA PHE A 198 10.41 0.50 -5.75
C PHE A 198 9.99 1.96 -5.63
N ASN A 199 9.97 2.71 -6.72
CA ASN A 199 9.59 4.12 -6.70
C ASN A 199 8.07 4.27 -6.84
N LEU A 200 7.44 4.99 -5.92
CA LEU A 200 6.05 5.39 -6.07
C LEU A 200 5.96 6.61 -6.99
N ALA A 201 5.01 6.58 -7.93
CA ALA A 201 4.67 7.77 -8.70
C ALA A 201 4.00 8.81 -7.80
N ALA A 202 4.34 10.09 -7.97
CA ALA A 202 3.63 11.17 -7.31
C ALA A 202 2.17 11.25 -7.80
N PRO A 203 1.22 11.70 -6.96
CA PRO A 203 -0.12 12.02 -7.43
C PRO A 203 -0.08 13.12 -8.50
N THR A 204 -1.08 13.16 -9.37
CA THR A 204 -1.23 14.22 -10.38
C THR A 204 -2.56 14.94 -10.17
N ILE A 205 -2.54 16.27 -10.23
CA ILE A 205 -3.76 17.09 -10.26
C ILE A 205 -4.00 17.50 -11.71
N ASN A 206 -5.11 17.06 -12.28
CA ASN A 206 -5.51 17.41 -13.65
C ASN A 206 -6.40 18.67 -13.66
N ASN A 207 -7.24 18.85 -12.64
CA ASN A 207 -8.14 19.99 -12.54
C ASN A 207 -8.46 20.35 -11.08
N VAL A 208 -8.68 21.64 -10.83
CA VAL A 208 -9.18 22.21 -9.58
C VAL A 208 -10.36 23.11 -9.94
N SER A 209 -11.57 22.77 -9.49
CA SER A 209 -12.79 23.45 -9.88
C SER A 209 -13.73 23.68 -8.69
N PRO A 210 -14.14 24.94 -8.42
CA PRO A 210 -13.61 26.16 -9.05
C PRO A 210 -12.12 26.39 -8.73
N SER A 211 -11.42 27.20 -9.53
CA SER A 211 -10.00 27.56 -9.29
C SER A 211 -9.84 28.81 -8.41
N ILE A 212 -10.94 29.51 -8.16
CA ILE A 212 -11.05 30.68 -7.31
C ILE A 212 -12.37 30.61 -6.55
N ASP A 213 -12.34 30.79 -5.24
CA ASP A 213 -13.55 30.93 -4.44
C ASP A 213 -13.30 31.49 -3.04
N ASN A 214 -14.35 31.88 -2.31
CA ASN A 214 -14.24 32.36 -0.94
C ASN A 214 -13.93 31.23 0.07
N ILE A 215 -13.55 31.64 1.28
CA ILE A 215 -13.39 30.75 2.43
C ILE A 215 -14.66 29.93 2.63
N GLY A 216 -14.50 28.63 2.90
CA GLY A 216 -15.57 27.69 3.20
C GLY A 216 -16.26 27.05 1.99
N ALA A 217 -16.10 27.65 0.80
CA ALA A 217 -16.63 27.13 -0.45
C ALA A 217 -16.09 25.73 -0.76
N ARG A 218 -16.89 24.91 -1.45
CA ARG A 218 -16.48 23.56 -1.85
C ARG A 218 -15.70 23.59 -3.15
N VAL A 219 -14.58 22.88 -3.15
CA VAL A 219 -13.68 22.75 -4.29
C VAL A 219 -13.45 21.28 -4.59
N ILE A 220 -13.51 20.95 -5.88
CA ILE A 220 -13.28 19.61 -6.40
C ILE A 220 -11.91 19.58 -7.08
N ILE A 221 -11.10 18.61 -6.69
CA ILE A 221 -9.87 18.23 -7.37
C ILE A 221 -10.13 16.93 -8.13
N THR A 222 -9.77 16.89 -9.41
CA THR A 222 -9.70 15.62 -10.16
C THR A 222 -8.27 15.34 -10.60
N GLY A 223 -7.89 14.08 -10.60
CA GLY A 223 -6.52 13.67 -10.92
C GLY A 223 -6.34 12.17 -10.87
N GLN A 224 -5.14 11.72 -10.54
CA GLN A 224 -4.78 10.31 -10.43
C GLN A 224 -3.90 10.04 -9.22
N ALA A 225 -3.94 8.79 -8.75
CA ALA A 225 -3.05 8.25 -7.74
C ALA A 225 -3.16 8.93 -6.37
N PHE A 226 -4.35 9.41 -6.00
CA PHE A 226 -4.63 9.96 -4.67
C PHE A 226 -4.71 8.86 -3.60
N GLY A 227 -4.88 7.59 -3.99
CA GLY A 227 -5.09 6.50 -3.04
C GLY A 227 -6.52 6.47 -2.47
N GLN A 228 -6.87 5.40 -1.78
CA GLN A 228 -8.17 5.21 -1.12
C GLN A 228 -8.16 5.74 0.32
N ASN A 229 -7.00 5.73 0.98
CA ASN A 229 -6.80 6.31 2.29
C ASN A 229 -6.77 7.83 2.18
N GLN A 230 -7.58 8.48 3.02
CA GLN A 230 -7.67 9.93 3.03
C GLN A 230 -6.31 10.57 3.36
N GLY A 231 -5.86 11.44 2.47
CA GLY A 231 -4.69 12.29 2.66
C GLY A 231 -5.04 13.66 3.25
N THR A 232 -4.24 14.67 2.91
CA THR A 232 -4.47 16.06 3.35
C THR A 232 -4.44 17.02 2.17
N ILE A 233 -5.30 18.04 2.24
CA ILE A 233 -5.25 19.21 1.35
C ILE A 233 -4.86 20.43 2.18
N THR A 234 -3.93 21.24 1.69
CA THR A 234 -3.65 22.56 2.25
C THR A 234 -3.77 23.64 1.17
N VAL A 235 -4.22 24.83 1.57
CA VAL A 235 -4.29 26.02 0.73
C VAL A 235 -3.47 27.12 1.40
N GLY A 236 -2.34 27.49 0.81
CA GLY A 236 -1.41 28.47 1.40
C GLY A 236 -0.83 28.03 2.75
N GLY A 237 -0.72 26.72 2.97
CA GLY A 237 -0.28 26.11 4.23
C GLY A 237 -1.39 25.88 5.26
N TYR A 238 -2.61 26.38 5.05
CA TYR A 238 -3.75 26.15 5.93
C TYR A 238 -4.43 24.83 5.59
N THR A 239 -4.72 24.01 6.59
CA THR A 239 -5.33 22.69 6.38
C THR A 239 -6.81 22.83 6.03
N ALA A 240 -7.20 22.28 4.88
CA ALA A 240 -8.57 22.23 4.42
C ALA A 240 -9.36 21.09 5.08
N GLN A 241 -10.65 21.30 5.25
CA GLN A 241 -11.57 20.24 5.63
C GLN A 241 -11.87 19.38 4.39
N ILE A 242 -11.61 18.08 4.47
CA ILE A 242 -11.98 17.12 3.43
C ILE A 242 -13.47 16.79 3.54
N VAL A 243 -14.18 16.86 2.42
CA VAL A 243 -15.59 16.47 2.28
C VAL A 243 -15.69 15.05 1.76
N SER A 244 -14.90 14.70 0.74
CA SER A 244 -14.80 13.33 0.22
C SER A 244 -13.42 13.05 -0.39
N TRP A 245 -13.01 11.78 -0.38
CA TRP A 245 -11.72 11.34 -0.90
C TRP A 245 -11.87 10.04 -1.69
N LEU A 246 -11.43 10.07 -2.95
CA LEU A 246 -11.33 8.94 -3.86
C LEU A 246 -10.00 9.03 -4.61
N ASP A 247 -9.55 7.92 -5.20
CA ASP A 247 -8.25 7.86 -5.90
C ASP A 247 -8.10 8.89 -7.04
N THR A 248 -9.21 9.30 -7.67
CA THR A 248 -9.21 10.24 -8.80
C THR A 248 -9.98 11.52 -8.53
N ARG A 249 -10.58 11.67 -7.34
CA ARG A 249 -11.44 12.82 -7.00
C ARG A 249 -11.38 13.12 -5.50
N VAL A 250 -11.08 14.37 -5.16
CA VAL A 250 -11.14 14.88 -3.79
C VAL A 250 -12.05 16.10 -3.76
N GLU A 251 -12.92 16.18 -2.76
CA GLU A 251 -13.73 17.37 -2.48
C GLU A 251 -13.31 17.92 -1.12
N PHE A 252 -13.06 19.22 -1.03
CA PHE A 252 -12.65 19.90 0.19
C PHE A 252 -13.32 21.26 0.33
N ARG A 253 -13.27 21.85 1.53
CA ARG A 253 -13.68 23.23 1.78
C ARG A 253 -12.47 24.16 1.88
N VAL A 254 -12.52 25.31 1.22
CA VAL A 254 -11.47 26.33 1.30
C VAL A 254 -11.25 26.69 2.79
N PRO A 255 -10.04 26.53 3.33
CA PRO A 255 -9.79 26.74 4.75
C PRO A 255 -9.86 28.21 5.14
N GLN A 256 -9.98 28.46 6.44
CA GLN A 256 -9.77 29.79 7.00
C GLN A 256 -8.34 30.25 6.72
N VAL A 257 -8.19 31.41 6.07
CA VAL A 257 -6.90 32.03 5.75
C VAL A 257 -6.89 33.50 6.19
N ASN A 258 -5.69 34.07 6.35
CA ASN A 258 -5.53 35.46 6.82
C ASN A 258 -5.63 36.51 5.70
N SER A 259 -5.56 36.11 4.43
CA SER A 259 -5.65 37.03 3.30
C SER A 259 -6.14 36.35 2.04
N ALA A 260 -6.88 37.10 1.22
CA ALA A 260 -7.25 36.72 -0.13
C ALA A 260 -6.02 36.61 -1.07
N GLY A 261 -6.27 36.21 -2.31
CA GLY A 261 -5.29 36.13 -3.38
C GLY A 261 -4.76 34.72 -3.63
N TRP A 262 -3.78 34.65 -4.53
CA TRP A 262 -3.18 33.39 -4.97
C TRP A 262 -2.52 32.63 -3.81
N LYS A 263 -2.79 31.33 -3.73
CA LYS A 263 -2.21 30.40 -2.77
C LYS A 263 -1.73 29.13 -3.47
N THR A 264 -0.68 28.52 -2.93
CA THR A 264 -0.31 27.15 -3.29
C THR A 264 -1.34 26.18 -2.72
N LEU A 265 -1.93 25.36 -3.59
CA LEU A 265 -2.74 24.20 -3.20
C LEU A 265 -1.82 22.98 -3.14
N THR A 266 -1.73 22.31 -2.00
CA THR A 266 -0.91 21.09 -1.85
C THR A 266 -1.81 19.91 -1.50
N LEU A 267 -1.76 18.86 -2.32
CA LEU A 267 -2.36 17.57 -2.04
C LEU A 267 -1.25 16.62 -1.57
N THR A 268 -1.45 16.01 -0.39
CA THR A 268 -0.56 14.98 0.14
C THR A 268 -1.33 13.67 0.28
N ALA A 269 -0.82 12.60 -0.34
CA ALA A 269 -1.44 11.27 -0.37
C ALA A 269 -0.40 10.17 -0.09
N GLY A 270 -0.53 9.47 1.05
CA GLY A 270 0.42 8.42 1.45
C GLY A 270 1.86 8.92 1.61
N GLY A 271 2.06 10.20 1.96
CA GLY A 271 3.39 10.84 2.05
C GLY A 271 3.95 11.41 0.75
N ARG A 272 3.24 11.25 -0.37
CA ARG A 272 3.60 11.83 -1.68
C ARG A 272 2.84 13.14 -1.87
N GLN A 273 3.50 14.13 -2.47
CA GLN A 273 2.91 15.46 -2.63
C GLN A 273 2.82 15.88 -4.10
N VAL A 274 1.79 16.65 -4.39
CA VAL A 274 1.64 17.39 -5.65
C VAL A 274 1.06 18.78 -5.35
N ASN A 275 1.58 19.77 -6.06
CA ASN A 275 1.15 21.16 -5.93
C ASN A 275 0.33 21.59 -7.13
N ASN A 276 -0.62 22.48 -6.89
CA ASN A 276 -1.34 23.27 -7.88
C ASN A 276 -1.53 24.69 -7.32
N SER A 277 -2.32 25.51 -8.00
CA SER A 277 -2.68 26.86 -7.57
C SER A 277 -4.17 26.95 -7.28
N PHE A 278 -4.53 27.75 -6.28
CA PHE A 278 -5.90 28.14 -5.99
C PHE A 278 -5.93 29.60 -5.52
N THR A 279 -6.93 30.38 -5.93
CA THR A 279 -7.07 31.76 -5.46
C THR A 279 -8.17 31.82 -4.41
N VAL A 280 -7.85 32.27 -3.19
CA VAL A 280 -8.89 32.55 -2.20
C VAL A 280 -9.46 33.93 -2.48
N ALA A 281 -10.75 34.03 -2.77
CA ALA A 281 -11.42 35.28 -3.06
C ALA A 281 -11.85 36.02 -1.79
N ALA A 282 -11.76 37.34 -1.83
CA ALA A 282 -12.55 38.22 -0.97
C ALA A 282 -13.87 38.55 -1.72
N PRO A 283 -14.96 38.89 -1.01
CA PRO A 283 -16.21 39.30 -1.64
C PRO A 283 -15.98 40.53 -2.53
N GLU A 284 -16.51 40.54 -3.75
CA GLU A 284 -16.33 41.63 -4.72
C GLU A 284 -17.67 42.17 -5.22
N ILE A 285 -17.93 43.46 -5.02
CA ILE A 285 -19.13 44.13 -5.53
C ILE A 285 -18.91 44.53 -6.99
N THR A 286 -19.82 44.16 -7.89
CA THR A 286 -19.75 44.46 -9.32
C THR A 286 -20.90 45.36 -9.82
N SER A 287 -21.84 45.76 -8.94
CA SER A 287 -22.95 46.65 -9.31
C SER A 287 -22.49 48.00 -9.86
N PRO A 288 -23.19 48.56 -10.87
CA PRO A 288 -22.80 49.84 -11.47
C PRO A 288 -22.92 51.00 -10.47
N GLN A 289 -21.92 51.88 -10.43
CA GLN A 289 -21.86 53.05 -9.54
C GLN A 289 -23.08 53.98 -9.66
N SER A 290 -23.76 53.97 -10.80
CA SER A 290 -24.92 54.82 -11.09
C SER A 290 -26.26 54.30 -10.57
N SER A 291 -26.34 53.10 -9.97
CA SER A 291 -27.60 52.54 -9.46
C SER A 291 -27.95 52.92 -8.02
N PHE A 292 -27.11 53.73 -7.35
CA PHE A 292 -27.30 54.12 -5.94
C PHE A 292 -27.25 55.64 -5.75
N THR A 293 -27.89 56.40 -6.64
CA THR A 293 -28.18 57.82 -6.36
C THR A 293 -29.48 57.90 -5.57
N ASP A 294 -29.50 58.70 -4.51
CA ASP A 294 -30.71 59.09 -3.76
C ASP A 294 -31.35 57.92 -2.98
N VAL A 295 -30.53 57.17 -2.22
CA VAL A 295 -31.03 56.09 -1.34
C VAL A 295 -31.39 56.65 0.03
N GLY A 296 -32.67 56.57 0.40
CA GLY A 296 -33.20 57.00 1.69
C GLY A 296 -33.34 55.88 2.71
N ASN A 297 -33.53 56.25 3.97
CA ASN A 297 -33.76 55.34 5.07
C ASN A 297 -35.01 54.48 4.82
N GLY A 298 -34.85 53.16 4.90
CA GLY A 298 -35.92 52.20 4.66
C GLY A 298 -36.01 51.70 3.22
N ASP A 299 -35.24 52.27 2.29
CA ASP A 299 -35.22 51.80 0.91
C ASP A 299 -34.64 50.40 0.79
N VAL A 300 -35.14 49.62 -0.17
CA VAL A 300 -34.63 48.28 -0.45
C VAL A 300 -33.50 48.40 -1.48
N VAL A 301 -32.30 48.00 -1.06
CA VAL A 301 -31.08 48.07 -1.85
C VAL A 301 -30.66 46.67 -2.23
N SER A 302 -30.32 46.46 -3.51
CA SER A 302 -29.75 45.21 -4.01
C SER A 302 -28.37 45.45 -4.57
N ILE A 303 -27.41 44.66 -4.10
CA ILE A 303 -26.03 44.63 -4.61
C ILE A 303 -25.77 43.28 -5.26
N SER A 304 -25.06 43.32 -6.38
CA SER A 304 -24.59 42.19 -7.17
C SER A 304 -23.07 42.14 -7.12
N GLY A 305 -22.52 40.93 -7.18
CA GLY A 305 -21.09 40.70 -7.05
C GLY A 305 -20.70 39.26 -7.20
N ASN A 306 -19.50 38.94 -6.72
CA ASN A 306 -18.94 37.60 -6.71
C ASN A 306 -18.47 37.26 -5.29
N HIS A 307 -18.50 35.97 -4.95
CA HIS A 307 -17.89 35.42 -3.72
C HIS A 307 -18.44 36.04 -2.43
N PHE A 308 -19.74 36.38 -2.41
CA PHE A 308 -20.44 36.82 -1.20
C PHE A 308 -20.71 35.66 -0.24
N GLY A 309 -20.40 34.44 -0.65
CA GLY A 309 -20.50 33.24 0.14
C GLY A 309 -21.91 32.67 0.07
N SER A 310 -22.02 31.47 -0.46
CA SER A 310 -23.26 30.71 -0.55
C SER A 310 -23.73 30.24 0.83
N SER A 311 -24.96 29.73 0.93
CA SER A 311 -25.44 29.10 2.17
C SER A 311 -24.71 27.79 2.49
N ASP A 312 -24.10 27.11 1.50
CA ASP A 312 -23.34 25.88 1.71
C ASP A 312 -21.92 26.12 2.20
N ASP A 313 -21.38 27.35 2.11
CA ASP A 313 -19.96 27.61 2.39
C ASP A 313 -19.59 27.48 3.88
N GLN A 314 -20.54 27.28 4.78
CA GLN A 314 -20.29 27.06 6.22
C GLN A 314 -19.34 28.10 6.85
N VAL A 315 -19.42 29.34 6.37
CA VAL A 315 -18.55 30.45 6.75
C VAL A 315 -19.35 31.61 7.34
N THR A 316 -18.73 32.36 8.25
CA THR A 316 -19.32 33.60 8.77
C THR A 316 -19.37 34.67 7.68
N LYS A 317 -20.50 35.36 7.56
CA LYS A 317 -20.75 36.41 6.58
C LYS A 317 -21.36 37.62 7.26
N SER A 318 -20.97 38.82 6.84
CA SER A 318 -21.54 40.06 7.38
C SER A 318 -21.57 41.17 6.34
N LEU A 319 -22.60 42.01 6.42
CA LEU A 319 -22.71 43.27 5.69
C LEU A 319 -22.78 44.41 6.72
N GLN A 320 -21.94 45.42 6.54
CA GLN A 320 -21.88 46.59 7.42
C GLN A 320 -21.79 47.86 6.59
N LEU A 321 -22.51 48.90 7.01
CA LEU A 321 -22.44 50.22 6.40
C LEU A 321 -21.73 51.18 7.35
N ILE A 322 -20.92 52.07 6.80
CA ILE A 322 -20.13 53.04 7.57
C ILE A 322 -20.34 54.42 6.95
N ASP A 323 -20.83 55.39 7.73
CA ASP A 323 -20.92 56.77 7.25
C ASP A 323 -19.56 57.50 7.34
N GLU A 324 -19.49 58.70 6.76
CA GLU A 324 -18.31 59.57 6.81
C GLU A 324 -17.84 59.95 8.22
N SER A 325 -18.67 59.75 9.25
CA SER A 325 -18.33 59.97 10.66
C SER A 325 -17.80 58.70 11.35
N ASN A 326 -17.53 57.62 10.60
CA ASN A 326 -17.18 56.29 11.09
C ASN A 326 -18.24 55.64 11.97
N LYS A 327 -19.50 56.04 11.85
CA LYS A 327 -20.59 55.36 12.56
C LYS A 327 -21.02 54.14 11.77
N TYR A 328 -21.15 53.03 12.48
CA TYR A 328 -21.52 51.74 11.91
C TYR A 328 -23.03 51.53 11.94
N TYR A 329 -23.56 50.98 10.86
CA TYR A 329 -24.95 50.59 10.72
C TYR A 329 -25.03 49.13 10.30
N THR A 330 -25.94 48.39 10.92
CA THR A 330 -26.26 47.01 10.57
C THR A 330 -27.58 47.00 9.80
N PRO A 331 -27.57 46.68 8.50
CA PRO A 331 -28.79 46.65 7.71
C PRO A 331 -29.62 45.40 8.03
N ILE A 332 -30.92 45.45 7.73
CA ILE A 332 -31.78 44.28 7.75
C ILE A 332 -31.63 43.57 6.40
N ILE A 333 -30.96 42.41 6.39
CA ILE A 333 -30.76 41.61 5.17
C ILE A 333 -32.03 40.84 4.86
N THR A 334 -32.56 40.98 3.65
CA THR A 334 -33.77 40.30 3.17
C THR A 334 -33.45 39.11 2.28
N SER A 335 -32.33 39.13 1.55
CA SER A 335 -31.80 37.95 0.85
C SER A 335 -30.29 37.98 0.71
N TRP A 336 -29.66 36.81 0.76
CA TRP A 336 -28.21 36.64 0.56
C TRP A 336 -27.94 35.39 -0.27
N SER A 337 -27.24 35.57 -1.38
CA SER A 337 -26.69 34.51 -2.23
C SER A 337 -25.21 34.77 -2.48
N ASP A 338 -24.56 33.87 -3.21
CA ASP A 338 -23.15 34.03 -3.54
C ASP A 338 -22.85 35.23 -4.47
N THR A 339 -23.84 35.67 -5.26
CA THR A 339 -23.67 36.75 -6.25
C THR A 339 -24.56 37.97 -5.99
N GLY A 340 -25.27 38.00 -4.86
CA GLY A 340 -26.28 39.02 -4.62
C GLY A 340 -26.72 39.12 -3.17
N ILE A 341 -26.87 40.36 -2.69
CA ILE A 341 -27.39 40.67 -1.35
C ILE A 341 -28.47 41.75 -1.52
N THR A 342 -29.62 41.54 -0.88
CA THR A 342 -30.68 42.54 -0.78
C THR A 342 -30.92 42.87 0.69
N PHE A 343 -31.06 44.15 1.00
CA PHE A 343 -31.21 44.63 2.37
C PHE A 343 -31.97 45.96 2.42
N THR A 344 -32.45 46.30 3.61
CA THR A 344 -33.08 47.61 3.88
C THR A 344 -32.02 48.62 4.33
N TRP A 345 -31.98 49.78 3.69
CA TRP A 345 -31.03 50.86 3.96
C TRP A 345 -31.23 51.44 5.37
N PRO A 346 -30.22 51.33 6.26
CA PRO A 346 -30.37 51.68 7.67
C PRO A 346 -29.90 53.11 8.02
N VAL A 347 -29.27 53.82 7.07
CA VAL A 347 -28.63 55.11 7.36
C VAL A 347 -29.70 56.21 7.31
N PRO A 348 -29.86 57.04 8.38
CA PRO A 348 -30.83 58.13 8.39
C PRO A 348 -30.53 59.21 7.35
N ASP A 349 -31.59 59.76 6.76
CA ASP A 349 -31.49 60.83 5.78
C ASP A 349 -30.89 62.11 6.38
N LYS A 350 -30.14 62.86 5.57
CA LYS A 350 -29.60 64.16 5.97
C LYS A 350 -30.38 65.30 5.32
N LEU A 351 -30.98 66.13 6.17
CA LEU A 351 -31.70 67.31 5.68
C LEU A 351 -30.75 68.24 4.88
N TRP A 352 -31.10 68.45 3.61
CA TRP A 352 -30.44 69.38 2.67
C TRP A 352 -28.97 69.07 2.35
N ALA A 353 -28.51 67.84 2.56
CA ALA A 353 -27.16 67.42 2.23
C ALA A 353 -27.08 65.92 1.97
N SER A 354 -26.30 65.50 0.98
CA SER A 354 -25.98 64.10 0.79
C SER A 354 -24.84 63.64 1.70
N GLN A 355 -24.83 62.36 2.09
CA GLN A 355 -23.71 61.75 2.82
C GLN A 355 -23.10 60.57 2.06
N LEU A 356 -21.79 60.39 2.19
CA LEU A 356 -21.10 59.23 1.66
C LEU A 356 -21.18 58.07 2.67
N VAL A 357 -21.63 56.91 2.20
CA VAL A 357 -21.74 55.68 2.99
C VAL A 357 -20.96 54.57 2.31
N TYR A 358 -20.11 53.90 3.08
CA TYR A 358 -19.28 52.80 2.64
C TYR A 358 -19.94 51.46 2.99
N ILE A 359 -20.12 50.61 2.00
CA ILE A 359 -20.61 49.25 2.15
C ILE A 359 -19.42 48.29 2.27
N ASN A 360 -19.38 47.55 3.37
CA ASN A 360 -18.39 46.52 3.65
C ASN A 360 -19.05 45.15 3.75
N ILE A 361 -18.61 44.23 2.90
CA ILE A 361 -18.97 42.81 2.96
C ILE A 361 -17.76 42.05 3.51
N SER A 362 -18.02 41.16 4.47
CA SER A 362 -17.03 40.20 4.95
C SER A 362 -17.51 38.78 4.74
N VAL A 363 -16.62 37.93 4.24
CA VAL A 363 -16.82 36.47 4.12
C VAL A 363 -15.61 35.78 4.70
N GLY A 364 -15.81 35.01 5.78
CA GLY A 364 -14.71 34.36 6.52
C GLY A 364 -13.73 35.34 7.14
N GLY A 365 -14.14 36.59 7.39
CA GLY A 365 -13.26 37.65 7.87
C GLY A 365 -12.48 38.37 6.75
N LEU A 366 -12.57 37.91 5.50
CA LEU A 366 -11.98 38.62 4.36
C LEU A 366 -12.97 39.67 3.86
N THR A 367 -12.46 40.88 3.62
CA THR A 367 -13.18 42.00 3.03
C THR A 367 -12.43 42.47 1.80
N ASN A 368 -13.14 43.05 0.83
CA ASN A 368 -12.52 43.80 -0.27
C ASN A 368 -12.86 45.30 -0.15
N GLN A 369 -12.44 46.09 -1.13
CA GLN A 369 -12.67 47.54 -1.21
C GLN A 369 -14.09 47.94 -0.77
N SER A 370 -14.16 48.95 0.08
CA SER A 370 -15.41 49.57 0.50
C SER A 370 -16.08 50.24 -0.70
N TYR A 371 -17.36 49.94 -0.92
CA TYR A 371 -18.13 50.56 -2.00
C TYR A 371 -18.88 51.78 -1.48
N SER A 372 -18.66 52.95 -2.10
CA SER A 372 -19.27 54.20 -1.65
C SER A 372 -20.61 54.47 -2.34
N VAL A 373 -21.63 54.82 -1.57
CA VAL A 373 -22.96 55.24 -2.01
C VAL A 373 -23.23 56.66 -1.50
N THR A 374 -23.88 57.48 -2.33
CA THR A 374 -24.37 58.80 -1.92
C THR A 374 -25.82 58.62 -1.43
N ALA A 375 -26.04 58.78 -0.13
CA ALA A 375 -27.36 58.76 0.49
C ALA A 375 -27.92 60.18 0.66
N ASP A 376 -29.25 60.28 0.63
CA ASP A 376 -30.01 61.52 0.78
C ASP A 376 -30.08 62.05 2.22
#